data_AF-A0A094QAF9-F1
#
_entry.id   AF-A0A094QAF9-F1
#
_cell.length_a   1.000
_cell.length_b   1.000
_cell.length_c   1.000
_cell.angle_alpha   90.00
_cell.angle_beta   90.00
_cell.angle_gamma   90.00
#
_symmetry.space_group_name_H-M   'P 1'
#
loop_
_entity.id
_entity.type
_entity.pdbx_description
1 polymer ?
#
loop_
_entity_poly.entity_id
_entity_poly.type
_entity_poly.pdbx_seq_one_letter_code
_entity_poly.pdbx_strand_id
1 'polypeptide(L)'
;MKNLIAALGLVDWEAQFVSGLGHPMFGLQVQRRCVDGVDIRAAIQVSDCQAVLVSDETPRINQDLIAELADKNIKLIAITSDVDHWQDLGASHCIELDSNNPL
;
A
#
# COMPACT_ATOMS: atom_id res chain seq x y z
N MET A 1 -14.99 -1.38 10.08
CA MET A 1 -14.43 -0.66 8.91
C MET A 1 -12.92 -0.66 9.09
N LYS A 2 -12.15 -1.03 8.07
CA LYS A 2 -10.67 -1.04 8.15
C LYS A 2 -10.10 0.18 7.45
N ASN A 3 -9.24 0.89 8.15
CA ASN A 3 -8.53 2.07 7.69
C ASN A 3 -7.25 1.65 6.98
N LEU A 4 -6.98 2.27 5.84
CA LEU A 4 -5.79 1.98 5.06
C LEU A 4 -5.19 3.26 4.49
N ILE A 5 -3.87 3.22 4.33
CA ILE A 5 -3.09 4.24 3.63
C ILE A 5 -2.73 3.66 2.27
N ALA A 6 -2.83 4.46 1.22
CA ALA A 6 -2.42 4.06 -0.12
C ALA A 6 -1.26 4.93 -0.58
N ALA A 7 -0.17 4.33 -1.04
CA ALA A 7 0.93 5.02 -1.69
C ALA A 7 1.27 4.26 -2.97
N LEU A 8 0.68 4.65 -4.09
CA LEU A 8 0.74 3.87 -5.35
C LEU A 8 1.58 4.57 -6.44
N GLY A 9 2.48 5.47 -6.06
CA GLY A 9 3.52 5.96 -6.99
C GLY A 9 3.04 6.68 -8.26
N LEU A 10 1.88 7.36 -8.23
CA LEU A 10 1.30 8.06 -9.39
C LEU A 10 1.00 7.16 -10.61
N VAL A 11 0.75 5.86 -10.39
CA VAL A 11 0.27 4.97 -11.45
C VAL A 11 -1.06 5.45 -12.03
N ASP A 12 -1.25 5.30 -13.34
CA ASP A 12 -2.41 5.82 -14.08
C ASP A 12 -3.76 5.27 -13.56
N TRP A 13 -3.75 4.05 -12.99
CA TRP A 13 -4.93 3.38 -12.43
C TRP A 13 -5.23 3.74 -10.97
N GLU A 14 -4.36 4.51 -10.28
CA GLU A 14 -4.47 4.77 -8.84
C GLU A 14 -5.84 5.35 -8.47
N ALA A 15 -6.30 6.35 -9.21
CA ALA A 15 -7.55 7.06 -8.89
C ALA A 15 -8.76 6.14 -8.99
N GLN A 16 -8.81 5.28 -10.01
CA GLN A 16 -9.89 4.31 -10.19
C GLN A 16 -9.85 3.24 -9.10
N PHE A 17 -8.66 2.74 -8.77
CA PHE A 17 -8.49 1.73 -7.72
C PHE A 17 -8.89 2.25 -6.34
N VAL A 18 -8.40 3.44 -5.95
CA VAL A 18 -8.78 4.10 -4.69
C VAL A 18 -10.28 4.36 -4.62
N SER A 19 -10.89 4.77 -5.73
CA SER A 19 -12.34 4.96 -5.82
C SER A 19 -13.10 3.64 -5.62
N GLY A 20 -12.62 2.55 -6.22
CA GLY A 20 -13.19 1.21 -6.05
C GLY A 20 -13.10 0.70 -4.61
N LEU A 21 -11.98 0.94 -3.92
CA LEU A 21 -11.81 0.59 -2.51
C LEU A 21 -12.80 1.31 -1.59
N GLY A 22 -13.25 2.50 -1.97
CA GLY A 22 -14.25 3.28 -1.24
C GLY A 22 -15.66 2.69 -1.28
N HIS A 23 -15.90 1.63 -2.05
CA HIS A 23 -17.21 1.02 -2.15
C HIS A 23 -17.64 0.37 -0.81
N PRO A 24 -18.84 0.68 -0.26
CA PRO A 24 -19.25 0.25 1.08
C PRO A 24 -19.21 -1.27 1.32
N MET A 25 -19.36 -2.06 0.26
CA MET A 25 -19.33 -3.54 0.32
C MET A 25 -18.01 -4.08 0.89
N PHE A 26 -16.90 -3.38 0.70
CA PHE A 26 -15.59 -3.84 1.17
C PHE A 26 -15.31 -3.47 2.63
N GLY A 27 -16.08 -2.52 3.20
CA GLY A 27 -15.86 -2.05 4.56
C GLY A 27 -14.46 -1.44 4.78
N LEU A 28 -13.86 -0.90 3.73
CA LEU A 28 -12.55 -0.27 3.71
C LEU A 28 -12.67 1.25 3.65
N GLN A 29 -11.69 1.96 4.22
CA GLN A 29 -11.58 3.41 4.14
C GLN A 29 -10.14 3.83 3.86
N VAL A 30 -9.90 4.42 2.69
CA VAL A 30 -8.62 5.05 2.35
C VAL A 30 -8.53 6.36 3.14
N GLN A 31 -7.74 6.39 4.21
CA GLN A 31 -7.62 7.58 5.06
C GLN A 31 -6.71 8.64 4.45
N ARG A 32 -5.65 8.19 3.77
CA ARG A 32 -4.67 9.07 3.16
C ARG A 32 -4.06 8.43 1.92
N ARG A 33 -3.80 9.27 0.93
CA ARG A 33 -2.96 8.97 -0.22
C ARG A 33 -1.59 9.58 0.05
N CYS A 34 -0.57 8.75 0.06
CA CYS A 34 0.82 9.11 0.27
C CYS A 34 1.59 8.99 -1.04
N VAL A 35 2.65 9.78 -1.17
CA VAL A 35 3.46 9.78 -2.40
C VAL A 35 4.62 8.79 -2.31
N ASP A 36 5.18 8.60 -1.11
CA ASP A 36 6.38 7.79 -0.90
C ASP A 36 6.44 7.19 0.52
N GLY A 37 7.49 6.42 0.80
CA GLY A 37 7.72 5.82 2.11
C GLY A 37 7.91 6.82 3.26
N VAL A 38 8.35 8.05 2.99
CA VAL A 38 8.52 9.09 4.02
C VAL A 38 7.16 9.62 4.43
N ASP A 39 6.26 9.86 3.48
CA ASP A 39 4.90 10.31 3.74
C ASP A 39 4.07 9.19 4.39
N ILE A 40 4.30 7.91 4.03
CA ILE A 40 3.74 6.77 4.76
C ILE A 40 4.18 6.81 6.23
N ARG A 41 5.49 6.95 6.48
CA ARG A 41 6.03 7.01 7.85
C ARG A 41 5.39 8.14 8.65
N ALA A 42 5.20 9.32 8.07
CA ALA A 42 4.52 10.41 8.74
C ALA A 42 3.04 10.09 9.02
N ALA A 43 2.35 9.47 8.06
CA ALA A 43 0.94 9.15 8.16
C ALA A 43 0.64 8.12 9.26
N ILE A 44 1.43 7.06 9.38
CA ILE A 44 1.25 6.01 10.41
C ILE A 44 1.51 6.48 11.85
N GLN A 45 2.01 7.71 12.04
CA GLN A 45 2.17 8.32 13.37
C GLN A 45 0.92 9.07 13.82
N VAL A 46 0.08 9.52 12.89
CA VAL A 46 -1.09 10.35 13.17
C VAL A 46 -2.41 9.65 12.85
N SER A 47 -2.35 8.52 12.15
CA SER A 47 -3.51 7.78 11.67
C SER A 47 -3.50 6.35 12.18
N ASP A 48 -4.61 5.91 12.75
CA ASP A 48 -4.85 4.51 13.11
C ASP A 48 -5.28 3.74 11.85
N CYS A 49 -4.32 3.04 11.24
CA CYS A 49 -4.52 2.24 10.03
C CYS A 49 -4.12 0.79 10.27
N GLN A 50 -4.77 -0.13 9.57
CA GLN A 50 -4.48 -1.57 9.67
C GLN A 50 -3.63 -2.08 8.50
N ALA A 51 -3.56 -1.31 7.41
CA ALA A 51 -2.77 -1.69 6.25
C ALA A 51 -2.24 -0.47 5.48
N VAL A 52 -1.10 -0.67 4.83
CA VAL A 52 -0.52 0.23 3.82
C VAL A 52 -0.48 -0.52 2.49
N LEU A 53 -1.07 0.09 1.46
CA LEU A 53 -0.99 -0.37 0.09
C LEU A 53 0.16 0.36 -0.62
N VAL A 54 1.03 -0.40 -1.27
CA VAL A 54 2.14 0.11 -2.08
C VAL A 54 2.14 -0.49 -3.47
N SER A 55 2.84 0.13 -4.41
CA SER A 55 3.09 -0.41 -5.74
C SER A 55 4.59 -0.40 -6.05
N ASP A 56 4.99 -1.02 -7.15
CA ASP A 56 6.38 -0.99 -7.65
C ASP A 56 6.92 0.44 -7.83
N GLU A 57 6.05 1.37 -8.22
CA GLU A 57 6.41 2.78 -8.43
C GLU A 57 6.54 3.57 -7.12
N THR A 58 6.30 2.97 -5.95
CA THR A 58 6.32 3.68 -4.67
C THR A 58 7.76 3.86 -4.19
N PRO A 59 8.31 5.08 -4.19
CA PRO A 59 9.71 5.26 -3.88
C PRO A 59 9.95 5.23 -2.36
N ARG A 60 11.22 5.02 -1.99
CA ARG A 60 11.71 5.13 -0.59
C ARG A 60 11.09 4.13 0.39
N ILE A 61 10.68 2.97 -0.08
CA ILE A 61 10.35 1.84 0.80
C ILE A 61 11.66 1.12 1.16
N ASN A 62 11.90 0.95 2.46
CA ASN A 62 13.11 0.31 2.98
C ASN A 62 12.77 -0.58 4.18
N GLN A 63 13.74 -1.40 4.60
CA GLN A 63 13.57 -2.34 5.70
C GLN A 63 13.19 -1.64 7.02
N ASP A 64 13.71 -0.44 7.29
CA ASP A 64 13.35 0.32 8.50
C ASP A 64 11.86 0.66 8.54
N LEU A 65 11.28 1.09 7.42
CA LEU A 65 9.84 1.36 7.31
C LEU A 65 9.03 0.08 7.52
N ILE A 66 9.48 -1.04 6.95
CA ILE A 66 8.79 -2.32 7.06
C ILE A 66 8.80 -2.84 8.50
N ALA A 67 9.95 -2.72 9.18
CA ALA A 67 10.07 -3.04 10.60
C ALA A 67 9.13 -2.17 11.45
N GLU A 68 9.07 -0.87 11.18
CA GLU A 68 8.16 0.05 11.89
C GLU A 68 6.68 -0.29 11.67
N LEU A 69 6.30 -0.69 10.45
CA LEU A 69 4.95 -1.18 10.16
C LEU A 69 4.65 -2.47 10.92
N ALA A 70 5.60 -3.43 10.93
CA ALA A 70 5.46 -4.70 11.63
C ALA A 70 5.31 -4.49 13.15
N ASP A 71 6.10 -3.61 13.76
CA ASP A 71 6.05 -3.26 15.18
C ASP A 71 4.70 -2.65 15.58
N LYS A 72 4.10 -1.87 14.68
CA LYS A 72 2.75 -1.29 14.84
C LYS A 72 1.63 -2.26 14.43
N ASN A 73 1.96 -3.49 14.03
CA ASN A 73 1.04 -4.50 13.50
C ASN A 73 0.22 -4.01 12.28
N ILE A 74 0.82 -3.15 11.46
CA ILE A 74 0.26 -2.64 10.21
C ILE A 74 0.72 -3.55 9.06
N LYS A 75 -0.22 -4.04 8.26
CA LYS A 75 0.11 -4.94 7.13
C LYS A 75 0.59 -4.15 5.93
N LEU A 76 1.76 -4.48 5.40
CA LEU A 76 2.24 -3.96 4.12
C LEU A 76 1.74 -4.86 2.99
N ILE A 77 0.97 -4.31 2.07
CA ILE A 77 0.41 -5.02 0.92
C ILE A 77 0.94 -4.37 -0.35
N ALA A 78 1.73 -5.11 -1.13
CA ALA A 78 2.29 -4.64 -2.39
C ALA A 78 1.41 -5.05 -3.58
N ILE A 79 1.14 -4.12 -4.50
CA ILE A 79 0.53 -4.37 -5.80
C ILE A 79 1.66 -4.32 -6.83
N THR A 80 2.09 -5.47 -7.32
CA THR A 80 3.41 -5.62 -7.93
C THR A 80 3.43 -6.57 -9.11
N SER A 81 4.32 -6.31 -10.06
CA SER A 81 4.73 -7.23 -11.12
C SER A 81 5.92 -8.11 -10.73
N ASP A 82 6.62 -7.80 -9.64
CA ASP A 82 7.79 -8.49 -9.10
C ASP A 82 7.52 -8.95 -7.66
N VAL A 83 6.79 -10.06 -7.55
CA VAL A 83 6.39 -10.64 -6.25
C VAL A 83 7.62 -11.02 -5.40
N ASP A 84 8.66 -11.56 -6.03
CA ASP A 84 9.86 -12.03 -5.34
C ASP A 84 10.59 -10.86 -4.66
N HIS A 85 10.74 -9.73 -5.36
CA HIS A 85 11.33 -8.53 -4.79
C HIS A 85 10.62 -8.07 -3.50
N TRP A 86 9.29 -8.02 -3.51
CA TRP A 86 8.52 -7.55 -2.36
C TRP A 86 8.45 -8.54 -1.21
N GLN A 87 8.45 -9.84 -1.51
CA GLN A 87 8.55 -10.87 -0.48
C GLN A 87 9.91 -10.80 0.23
N ASP A 88 11.00 -10.67 -0.53
CA ASP A 88 12.35 -10.50 0.02
C ASP A 88 12.49 -9.22 0.86
N LEU A 89 11.80 -8.14 0.45
CA LEU A 89 11.74 -6.89 1.19
C LEU A 89 10.99 -7.04 2.54
N GLY A 90 10.05 -7.99 2.63
CA GLY A 90 9.24 -8.25 3.82
C GLY A 90 7.79 -7.77 3.73
N ALA A 91 7.24 -7.64 2.53
CA ALA A 91 5.81 -7.36 2.36
C ALA A 91 4.96 -8.47 3.00
N SER A 92 3.90 -8.08 3.72
CA SER A 92 2.99 -9.04 4.35
C SER A 92 2.15 -9.80 3.34
N HIS A 93 1.86 -9.16 2.21
CA HIS A 93 1.10 -9.75 1.12
C HIS A 93 1.50 -9.08 -0.20
N CYS A 94 1.49 -9.85 -1.29
CA CYS A 94 1.70 -9.34 -2.64
C CYS A 94 0.46 -9.66 -3.47
N ILE A 95 -0.06 -8.66 -4.18
CA ILE A 95 -1.11 -8.75 -5.17
C ILE A 95 -0.42 -8.60 -6.51
N GLU A 96 -0.40 -9.66 -7.30
CA GLU A 96 0.24 -9.67 -8.60
C GLU A 96 -0.57 -8.81 -9.60
N LEU A 97 0.12 -7.89 -10.28
CA LEU A 97 -0.43 -7.18 -11.42
C LEU A 97 -0.48 -8.14 -12.61
N ASP A 98 -1.69 -8.51 -13.02
CA ASP A 98 -1.89 -9.34 -14.21
C ASP A 98 -1.42 -8.56 -15.45
N SER A 99 -0.29 -8.99 -16.00
CA SER A 99 0.32 -8.40 -17.20
C SER A 99 -0.54 -8.62 -18.45
N ASN A 100 -1.54 -9.51 -18.40
CA ASN A 100 -2.46 -9.77 -19.51
C ASN A 100 -3.75 -8.93 -19.46
N ASN A 101 -3.94 -8.13 -18.42
CA ASN A 101 -5.09 -7.25 -18.29
C ASN A 101 -4.61 -5.79 -18.16
N PRO A 102 -4.17 -5.17 -19.28
CA PRO A 102 -3.90 -3.75 -19.29
C PRO A 102 -5.23 -3.02 -19.08
N LEU A 103 -5.39 -2.40 -17.91
CA LEU A 103 -6.49 -1.47 -17.63
C LEU A 103 -6.55 -0.36 -18.68
#